data_AF-J7H094-F1
#
_entry.id   AF-J7H094-F1
#
_cell.length_a   1.000
_cell.length_b   1.000
_cell.length_c   1.000
_cell.angle_alpha   90.00
_cell.angle_beta   90.00
_cell.angle_gamma   90.00
#
_symmetry.space_group_name_H-M   'P 1'
#
loop_
_entity.id
_entity.type
_entity.pdbx_description
1 polymer ?
#
loop_
_entity_poly.entity_id
_entity_poly.type
_entity_poly.pdbx_seq_one_letter_code
_entity_poly.pdbx_strand_id
1 'polypeptide(L)'
;MFIISISKGRIFILSLIILFKIKIFIIEKIYRKLILKTNRKNIIIILIKNKDLIKSIKLGFSNLNILGDDSFNIKKKINIIKIKSILFYNSNKFIITKFIFFIKKFFIKNMYMKFNGSLEVFTYYNKIGILEISETNKTLYENMCYPKIFLKKINICICYNNIKKFIFKILKC
;
A
#
# COMPACT_ATOMS: atom_id res chain seq x y z
N MET A 1 -20.47 1.99 16.05
CA MET A 1 -19.06 1.59 16.20
C MET A 1 -18.28 2.05 14.96
N PHE A 2 -17.08 2.59 15.12
CA PHE A 2 -16.24 3.12 14.04
C PHE A 2 -15.05 2.20 13.79
N ILE A 3 -14.88 1.80 12.54
CA ILE A 3 -13.93 0.77 12.12
C ILE A 3 -12.86 1.40 11.22
N ILE A 4 -11.61 1.30 11.66
CA ILE A 4 -10.42 1.69 10.88
C ILE A 4 -9.76 0.41 10.37
N SER A 5 -9.77 0.18 9.06
CA SER A 5 -8.98 -0.91 8.47
C SER A 5 -7.59 -0.42 8.08
N ILE A 6 -6.57 -1.20 8.41
CA ILE A 6 -5.18 -0.87 8.12
C ILE A 6 -4.50 -2.08 7.50
N SER A 7 -3.71 -1.84 6.46
CA SER A 7 -2.92 -2.90 5.88
C SER A 7 -1.77 -3.33 6.79
N LYS A 8 -1.59 -4.66 6.93
CA LYS A 8 -0.45 -5.24 7.66
C LYS A 8 0.90 -4.83 7.05
N GLY A 9 1.96 -4.94 7.86
CA GLY A 9 3.34 -4.68 7.44
C GLY A 9 3.72 -3.20 7.59
N ARG A 10 4.43 -2.65 6.61
CA ARG A 10 4.99 -1.29 6.68
C ARG A 10 3.92 -0.20 6.81
N ILE A 11 2.79 -0.35 6.11
CA ILE A 11 1.66 0.58 6.19
C ILE A 11 1.12 0.65 7.61
N PHE A 12 1.05 -0.47 8.34
CA PHE A 12 0.62 -0.47 9.73
C PHE A 12 1.51 0.40 10.61
N ILE A 13 2.83 0.23 10.52
CA ILE A 13 3.80 1.01 11.31
C ILE A 13 3.64 2.51 11.03
N LEU A 14 3.59 2.90 9.75
CA LEU A 14 3.41 4.29 9.36
C LEU A 14 2.04 4.85 9.75
N SER A 15 1.01 4.00 9.78
CA SER A 15 -0.33 4.36 10.23
C SER A 15 -0.37 4.67 11.72
N LEU A 16 0.49 4.08 12.55
CA LEU A 16 0.57 4.42 13.98
C LEU A 16 0.92 5.89 14.18
N ILE A 17 1.78 6.47 13.34
CA ILE A 17 2.14 7.90 13.39
C ILE A 17 0.90 8.77 13.09
N ILE A 18 0.10 8.37 12.08
CA ILE A 18 -1.16 9.06 11.74
C ILE A 18 -2.14 8.97 12.90
N LEU A 19 -2.31 7.79 13.48
CA LEU A 19 -3.21 7.53 14.61
C LEU A 19 -2.79 8.33 15.85
N PHE A 20 -1.48 8.43 16.10
CA PHE A 20 -0.91 9.23 17.18
C PHE A 20 -1.29 10.70 17.04
N LYS A 21 -1.15 11.29 15.84
CA LYS A 21 -1.55 12.68 15.56
C LYS A 21 -3.03 12.96 15.89
N ILE A 22 -3.92 11.99 15.61
CA ILE A 22 -5.35 12.12 15.91
C ILE A 22 -5.75 11.61 17.31
N LYS A 23 -4.77 11.37 18.19
CA LYS A 23 -4.96 10.92 19.57
C LYS A 23 -5.74 9.60 19.67
N ILE A 24 -5.46 8.67 18.76
CA ILE A 24 -5.96 7.28 18.81
C ILE A 24 -4.77 6.37 19.11
N PHE A 25 -4.84 5.67 20.25
CA PHE A 25 -3.78 4.78 20.72
C PHE A 25 -4.32 3.37 20.87
N ILE A 26 -3.52 2.37 20.51
CA ILE A 26 -3.84 0.96 20.75
C ILE A 26 -3.52 0.67 22.22
N ILE A 27 -4.48 0.13 22.99
CA ILE A 27 -4.27 -0.15 24.42
C ILE A 27 -3.71 -1.56 24.65
N GLU A 28 -3.87 -2.46 23.68
CA GLU A 28 -3.53 -3.87 23.86
C GLU A 28 -2.24 -4.30 23.15
N LYS A 29 -1.66 -5.41 23.62
CA LYS A 29 -0.55 -6.08 22.92
C LYS A 29 -1.05 -6.56 21.54
N ILE A 30 -0.32 -6.18 20.50
CA ILE A 30 -0.67 -6.40 19.09
C ILE A 30 -0.47 -7.87 18.65
N TYR A 31 0.24 -8.69 19.42
CA TYR A 31 0.77 -9.99 18.99
C TYR A 31 -0.27 -10.89 18.29
N ARG A 32 -0.10 -11.08 16.97
CA ARG A 32 -0.95 -11.87 16.05
C ARG A 32 -2.43 -11.47 15.96
N LYS A 33 -2.90 -10.48 16.72
CA LYS A 33 -4.30 -10.03 16.68
C LYS A 33 -4.65 -9.37 15.36
N LEU A 34 -5.87 -9.62 14.88
CA LEU A 34 -6.45 -8.95 13.71
C LEU A 34 -7.27 -7.73 14.11
N ILE A 35 -7.92 -7.77 15.26
CA ILE A 35 -8.74 -6.68 15.78
C ILE A 35 -7.98 -6.08 16.96
N LEU A 36 -7.83 -4.76 16.94
CA LEU A 36 -7.09 -3.97 17.91
C LEU A 36 -8.02 -2.94 18.57
N LYS A 37 -8.14 -3.01 19.90
CA LYS A 37 -8.85 -2.05 20.75
C LYS A 37 -8.02 -0.78 20.91
N THR A 38 -8.72 0.35 20.95
CA THR A 38 -8.11 1.68 21.10
C THR A 38 -8.56 2.37 22.38
N ASN A 39 -7.86 3.45 22.76
CA ASN A 39 -8.22 4.36 23.85
C ASN A 39 -9.64 4.96 23.74
N ARG A 40 -10.25 4.90 22.56
CA ARG A 40 -11.63 5.32 22.34
C ARG A 40 -12.52 4.09 22.21
N LYS A 41 -13.45 3.91 23.15
CA LYS A 41 -14.38 2.75 23.21
C LYS A 41 -15.15 2.50 21.91
N ASN A 42 -15.42 3.56 21.14
CA ASN A 42 -16.19 3.48 19.90
C ASN A 42 -15.33 3.21 18.65
N ILE A 43 -14.00 3.11 18.78
CA ILE A 43 -13.08 2.93 17.65
C ILE A 43 -12.33 1.61 17.79
N ILE A 44 -12.41 0.80 16.74
CA ILE A 44 -11.61 -0.42 16.58
C ILE A 44 -10.73 -0.33 15.33
N ILE A 45 -9.54 -0.92 15.41
CA ILE A 45 -8.62 -1.06 14.28
C ILE A 45 -8.63 -2.52 13.82
N ILE A 46 -8.73 -2.75 12.51
CA ILE A 46 -8.69 -4.09 11.92
C ILE A 46 -7.48 -4.18 10.98
N LEU A 47 -6.60 -5.14 11.24
CA LEU A 47 -5.42 -5.44 10.44
C LEU A 47 -5.75 -6.42 9.32
N ILE A 48 -5.72 -5.94 8.08
CA ILE A 48 -6.11 -6.68 6.88
C ILE A 48 -4.90 -6.79 5.93
N LYS A 49 -4.83 -7.81 5.08
CA LYS A 49 -3.83 -7.85 4.00
C LYS A 49 -4.18 -6.79 2.94
N ASN A 50 -3.18 -6.16 2.31
CA ASN A 50 -3.37 -5.16 1.26
C ASN A 50 -4.39 -5.58 0.17
N LYS A 51 -4.34 -6.85 -0.28
CA LYS A 51 -5.26 -7.40 -1.29
C LYS A 51 -6.72 -7.42 -0.83
N ASP A 52 -6.96 -7.75 0.44
CA ASP A 52 -8.30 -7.89 1.02
C ASP A 52 -8.87 -6.53 1.46
N LEU A 53 -8.00 -5.57 1.77
CA LEU A 53 -8.40 -4.22 2.16
C LEU A 53 -9.14 -3.49 1.01
N ILE A 54 -8.76 -3.76 -0.24
CA ILE A 54 -9.50 -3.26 -1.42
C ILE A 54 -10.93 -3.82 -1.46
N LYS A 55 -11.11 -5.11 -1.14
CA LYS A 55 -12.45 -5.72 -1.06
C LYS A 55 -13.25 -5.10 0.09
N SER A 56 -12.62 -4.89 1.25
CA SER A 56 -13.22 -4.21 2.41
C SER A 56 -13.75 -2.82 2.06
N ILE A 57 -13.00 -2.04 1.28
CA ILE A 57 -13.44 -0.72 0.80
C ILE A 57 -14.69 -0.84 -0.06
N LYS A 58 -14.68 -1.73 -1.05
CA LYS A 58 -15.80 -1.91 -1.98
C LYS A 58 -17.08 -2.35 -1.27
N LEU A 59 -16.96 -3.22 -0.27
CA LEU A 59 -18.07 -3.76 0.50
C LEU A 59 -18.58 -2.80 1.59
N GLY A 60 -17.90 -1.66 1.83
CA GLY A 60 -18.34 -0.72 2.86
C GLY A 60 -18.07 -1.17 4.29
N PHE A 61 -17.29 -2.23 4.51
CA PHE A 61 -17.10 -2.86 5.82
C PHE A 61 -16.44 -1.95 6.86
N SER A 62 -15.59 -1.03 6.41
CA SER A 62 -14.82 -0.10 7.26
C SER A 62 -15.15 1.35 6.94
N ASN A 63 -15.21 2.18 7.99
CA ASN A 63 -15.48 3.61 7.87
C ASN A 63 -14.28 4.34 7.26
N LEU A 64 -13.07 4.00 7.73
CA LEU A 64 -11.80 4.57 7.31
C LEU A 64 -10.83 3.44 6.95
N ASN A 65 -10.05 3.65 5.90
CA ASN A 65 -9.12 2.65 5.37
C ASN A 65 -7.76 3.31 5.13
N ILE A 66 -6.67 2.74 5.68
CA ILE A 66 -5.30 3.22 5.45
C ILE A 66 -4.54 2.20 4.59
N LEU A 67 -4.04 2.66 3.44
CA LEU A 67 -3.44 1.82 2.39
C LEU A 67 -2.37 2.58 1.59
N GLY A 68 -1.55 1.86 0.85
CA GLY A 68 -0.64 2.45 -0.13
C GLY A 68 -1.33 2.84 -1.44
N ASP A 69 -0.78 3.83 -2.14
CA ASP A 69 -1.25 4.31 -3.45
C ASP A 69 -1.01 3.31 -4.59
N ASP A 70 -0.28 2.24 -4.29
CA ASP A 70 -0.12 1.07 -5.14
C ASP A 70 -1.42 0.30 -5.32
N SER A 71 -2.32 0.41 -4.34
CA SER A 71 -3.61 -0.25 -4.36
C SER A 71 -4.68 0.57 -5.10
N PHE A 72 -5.26 -0.10 -6.11
CA PHE A 72 -6.35 0.15 -7.07
C PHE A 72 -7.19 1.46 -7.01
N ASN A 73 -7.82 1.78 -8.16
CA ASN A 73 -8.80 2.86 -8.44
C ASN A 73 -9.87 3.07 -7.34
N ILE A 74 -9.52 3.74 -6.26
CA ILE A 74 -10.45 4.13 -5.20
C ILE A 74 -10.88 5.57 -5.44
N LYS A 75 -12.17 5.78 -5.75
CA LYS A 75 -12.74 7.10 -6.11
C LYS A 75 -12.63 8.14 -4.97
N LYS A 76 -12.71 7.70 -3.71
CA LYS A 76 -12.67 8.57 -2.51
C LYS A 76 -11.34 8.41 -1.77
N LYS A 77 -10.28 8.99 -2.33
CA LYS A 77 -8.90 8.85 -1.83
C LYS A 77 -8.29 10.19 -1.47
N ILE A 78 -7.65 10.27 -0.31
CA ILE A 78 -6.87 11.44 0.12
C ILE A 78 -5.44 10.95 0.42
N ASN A 79 -4.46 11.50 -0.30
CA ASN A 79 -3.06 11.24 -0.04
C ASN A 79 -2.62 12.03 1.20
N ILE A 80 -1.96 11.37 2.14
CA ILE A 80 -1.64 11.97 3.46
C ILE A 80 -0.15 11.96 3.74
N ILE A 81 0.52 10.84 3.51
CA ILE A 81 1.97 10.73 3.72
C ILE A 81 2.63 10.35 2.41
N LYS A 82 3.58 11.15 1.96
CA LYS A 82 4.51 10.76 0.90
C LYS A 82 5.50 9.76 1.50
N ILE A 83 5.54 8.54 0.99
CA ILE A 83 6.58 7.58 1.34
C ILE A 83 7.70 7.73 0.32
N LYS A 84 8.93 7.41 0.70
CA LYS A 84 10.05 7.23 -0.24
C LYS A 84 9.90 5.95 -1.08
N SER A 85 8.68 5.46 -1.31
CA SER A 85 8.43 4.29 -2.15
C SER A 85 8.25 4.71 -3.60
N ILE A 86 8.83 3.96 -4.51
CA ILE A 86 8.90 4.23 -5.95
C ILE A 86 8.46 2.99 -6.70
N LEU A 87 7.52 3.16 -7.63
CA LEU A 87 7.25 2.17 -8.67
C LEU A 87 8.26 2.38 -9.80
N PHE A 88 9.04 1.33 -10.08
CA PHE A 88 10.00 1.33 -11.18
C PHE A 88 9.71 0.20 -12.16
N TYR A 89 10.35 0.32 -13.32
CA TYR A 89 10.24 -0.62 -14.41
C TYR A 89 11.61 -0.82 -15.07
N ASN A 90 11.99 -2.08 -15.25
CA ASN A 90 13.14 -2.48 -16.06
C ASN A 90 12.62 -3.12 -17.34
N SER A 91 12.81 -2.45 -18.46
CA SER A 91 12.33 -2.92 -19.75
C SER A 91 13.18 -4.08 -20.28
N ASN A 92 12.47 -5.12 -20.73
CA ASN A 92 13.04 -6.30 -21.35
C ASN A 92 11.93 -7.05 -22.11
N LYS A 93 12.28 -8.08 -22.91
CA LYS A 93 11.31 -8.81 -23.75
C LYS A 93 10.13 -9.36 -22.94
N PHE A 94 10.39 -9.86 -21.73
CA PHE A 94 9.39 -10.34 -20.78
C PHE A 94 9.44 -9.53 -19.49
N ILE A 95 8.29 -9.22 -18.91
CA ILE A 95 8.16 -8.52 -17.63
C ILE A 95 7.56 -9.45 -16.59
N ILE A 96 8.19 -9.50 -15.43
CA ILE A 96 7.62 -10.17 -14.26
C ILE A 96 7.14 -9.11 -13.27
N THR A 97 5.93 -9.30 -12.74
CA THR A 97 5.38 -8.38 -11.74
C THR A 97 4.32 -9.00 -10.84
N LYS A 98 4.19 -8.43 -9.63
CA LYS A 98 3.01 -8.59 -8.76
C LYS A 98 1.85 -7.68 -9.17
N PHE A 99 2.14 -6.64 -9.95
CA PHE A 99 1.26 -5.50 -10.17
C PHE A 99 0.84 -5.36 -11.64
N ILE A 100 0.18 -6.38 -12.20
CA ILE A 100 -0.33 -6.36 -13.61
C ILE A 100 -1.13 -5.09 -13.92
N PHE A 101 -1.85 -4.56 -12.94
CA PHE A 101 -2.62 -3.34 -13.11
C PHE A 101 -1.75 -2.16 -13.62
N PHE A 102 -0.51 -2.05 -13.15
CA PHE A 102 0.39 -0.98 -13.60
C PHE A 102 0.86 -1.17 -15.04
N ILE A 103 1.00 -2.43 -15.50
CA ILE A 103 1.31 -2.71 -16.92
C ILE A 103 0.21 -2.11 -17.80
N LYS A 104 -1.06 -2.37 -17.49
CA LYS A 104 -2.20 -1.80 -18.22
C LYS A 104 -2.26 -0.29 -18.09
N LYS A 105 -2.09 0.25 -16.87
CA LYS A 105 -2.19 1.69 -16.59
C LYS A 105 -1.14 2.52 -17.33
N PHE A 106 0.07 1.99 -17.49
CA PHE A 106 1.19 2.66 -18.17
C PHE A 106 1.37 2.19 -19.62
N PHE A 107 0.41 1.45 -20.19
CA PHE A 107 0.43 0.96 -21.57
C PHE A 107 1.73 0.23 -21.96
N ILE A 108 2.27 -0.56 -21.03
CA ILE A 108 3.51 -1.31 -21.26
C ILE A 108 3.19 -2.49 -22.20
N LYS A 109 3.79 -2.49 -23.40
CA LYS A 109 3.49 -3.44 -24.49
C LYS A 109 4.23 -4.78 -24.41
N ASN A 110 5.21 -4.91 -23.54
CA ASN A 110 6.01 -6.12 -23.41
C ASN A 110 5.16 -7.30 -22.91
N MET A 111 5.55 -8.53 -23.26
CA MET A 111 4.92 -9.73 -22.68
C MET A 111 5.12 -9.75 -21.17
N TYR A 112 4.12 -10.20 -20.40
CA TYR A 112 4.20 -10.17 -18.94
C TYR A 112 3.69 -11.44 -18.25
N MET A 113 4.27 -11.73 -17.08
CA MET A 113 3.89 -12.85 -16.22
C MET A 113 3.64 -12.38 -14.79
N LYS A 114 2.57 -12.91 -14.18
CA LYS A 114 2.15 -12.55 -12.82
C LYS A 114 2.83 -13.43 -11.79
N PHE A 115 3.44 -12.82 -10.78
CA PHE A 115 3.97 -13.53 -9.61
C PHE A 115 3.40 -12.98 -8.31
N ASN A 116 3.41 -13.80 -7.26
CA ASN A 116 2.98 -13.42 -5.92
C ASN A 116 4.14 -13.33 -4.92
N GLY A 117 5.30 -13.93 -5.22
CA GLY A 117 6.47 -14.02 -4.34
C GLY A 117 7.60 -13.06 -4.71
N SER A 118 8.77 -13.22 -4.12
CA SER A 118 9.99 -12.44 -4.42
C SER A 118 10.28 -12.43 -5.93
N LEU A 119 10.47 -11.22 -6.48
CA LEU A 119 10.76 -11.03 -7.90
C LEU A 119 12.27 -10.94 -8.14
N GLU A 120 13.02 -10.67 -7.08
CA GLU A 120 14.46 -10.47 -7.07
C GLU A 120 15.21 -11.71 -7.60
N VAL A 121 14.64 -12.91 -7.48
CA VAL A 121 15.23 -14.15 -8.03
C VAL A 121 15.35 -14.09 -9.56
N PHE A 122 14.52 -13.31 -10.24
CA PHE A 122 14.51 -13.23 -11.70
C PHE A 122 15.55 -12.26 -12.26
N THR A 123 16.24 -11.49 -11.41
CA THR A 123 17.20 -10.46 -11.85
C THR A 123 18.44 -11.06 -12.49
N TYR A 124 18.76 -12.32 -12.17
CA TYR A 124 19.84 -13.10 -12.78
C TYR A 124 19.58 -13.48 -14.25
N TYR A 125 18.36 -13.31 -14.76
CA TYR A 125 18.02 -13.65 -16.14
C TYR A 125 17.99 -12.43 -17.05
N ASN A 126 18.97 -12.33 -17.95
CA ASN A 126 19.18 -11.17 -18.83
C ASN A 126 17.97 -10.78 -19.72
N LYS A 127 17.04 -11.69 -20.00
CA LYS A 127 15.86 -11.45 -20.86
C LYS A 127 14.62 -11.00 -20.09
N ILE A 128 14.71 -10.89 -18.76
CA ILE A 128 13.58 -10.61 -17.88
C ILE A 128 13.69 -9.19 -17.33
N GLY A 129 12.60 -8.46 -17.46
CA GLY A 129 12.36 -7.15 -16.87
C GLY A 129 11.48 -7.29 -15.63
N ILE A 130 11.58 -6.34 -14.71
CA ILE A 130 10.81 -6.37 -13.46
C ILE A 130 10.06 -5.06 -13.34
N LEU A 131 8.79 -5.15 -12.95
CA LEU A 131 8.00 -4.02 -12.48
C LEU A 131 7.68 -4.25 -11.01
N GLU A 132 8.27 -3.43 -10.14
CA GLU A 132 8.17 -3.57 -8.68
C GLU A 132 8.22 -2.21 -7.98
N ILE A 133 7.89 -2.23 -6.67
CA ILE A 133 7.94 -1.07 -5.79
C ILE A 133 9.16 -1.21 -4.89
N SER A 134 10.06 -0.25 -4.94
CA SER A 134 11.21 -0.14 -4.05
C SER A 134 11.07 1.04 -3.10
N GLU A 135 11.75 1.02 -1.95
CA GLU A 135 11.82 2.14 -1.01
C GLU A 135 13.20 2.78 -1.02
N THR A 136 14.18 2.06 -0.48
CA THR A 136 15.57 2.54 -0.32
C THR A 136 16.47 2.16 -1.48
N ASN A 137 15.93 1.45 -2.49
CA ASN A 137 16.68 0.71 -3.50
C ASN A 137 17.68 -0.32 -2.94
N LYS A 138 17.82 -0.49 -1.61
CA LYS A 138 18.81 -1.39 -1.00
C LYS A 138 18.63 -2.83 -1.44
N THR A 139 17.40 -3.35 -1.35
CA THR A 139 17.07 -4.72 -1.81
C THR A 139 17.28 -4.89 -3.31
N LEU A 140 17.14 -3.82 -4.10
CA LEU A 140 17.43 -3.84 -5.52
C LEU A 140 18.93 -3.92 -5.78
N TYR A 141 19.73 -3.09 -5.10
CA TYR A 141 21.18 -3.08 -5.20
C TYR A 141 21.79 -4.42 -4.78
N GLU A 142 21.33 -5.00 -3.65
CA GLU A 142 21.76 -6.31 -3.16
C GLU A 142 21.49 -7.43 -4.18
N ASN A 143 20.47 -7.29 -5.02
CA ASN A 143 20.08 -8.29 -6.03
C ASN A 143 20.40 -7.85 -7.47
N MET A 144 21.30 -6.86 -7.65
CA MET A 144 21.71 -6.32 -8.96
C MET A 144 20.53 -5.84 -9.85
N CYS A 145 19.41 -5.47 -9.25
CA CYS A 145 18.18 -5.05 -9.92
C CYS A 145 18.07 -3.52 -10.01
N TYR A 146 18.98 -2.88 -10.74
CA TYR A 146 19.02 -1.42 -10.81
C TYR A 146 17.76 -0.86 -11.50
N PRO A 147 16.99 0.04 -10.85
CA PRO A 147 15.78 0.60 -11.42
C PRO A 147 16.13 1.54 -12.58
N LYS A 148 15.69 1.21 -13.81
CA LYS A 148 15.99 1.99 -15.02
C LYS A 148 14.96 3.08 -15.30
N ILE A 149 13.67 2.74 -15.21
CA ILE A 149 12.57 3.65 -15.54
C ILE A 149 11.74 3.90 -14.29
N PHE A 150 11.66 5.17 -13.90
CA PHE A 150 10.76 5.62 -12.84
C PHE A 150 9.35 5.82 -13.40
N LEU A 151 8.34 5.19 -12.79
CA LEU A 151 6.94 5.35 -13.20
C LEU A 151 6.17 6.30 -12.29
N LYS A 152 6.27 6.12 -10.96
CA LYS A 152 5.49 6.92 -10.00
C LYS A 152 6.03 6.77 -8.57
N LYS A 153 5.85 7.81 -7.74
CA LYS A 153 5.94 7.68 -6.27
C LYS A 153 4.70 6.97 -5.70
N ILE A 154 4.91 6.10 -4.73
CA ILE A 154 3.86 5.43 -3.96
C ILE A 154 3.73 6.12 -2.61
N ASN A 155 2.51 6.53 -2.28
CA ASN A 155 2.18 7.28 -1.06
C ASN A 155 1.28 6.44 -0.13
N ILE A 156 1.13 6.84 1.13
CA ILE A 156 0.01 6.37 1.97
C ILE A 156 -1.19 7.25 1.72
N CYS A 157 -2.33 6.59 1.63
CA CYS A 157 -3.60 7.20 1.35
C CYS A 157 -4.62 6.72 2.37
N ILE A 158 -5.54 7.62 2.70
CA ILE A 158 -6.75 7.25 3.40
C ILE A 158 -7.91 7.26 2.43
N CYS A 159 -8.72 6.20 2.50
CA CYS A 159 -9.99 6.10 1.82
C CYS A 159 -11.13 6.03 2.82
N TYR A 160 -12.24 6.69 2.50
CA TYR A 160 -13.40 6.77 3.37
C TYR A 160 -14.66 6.38 2.61
N ASN A 161 -15.53 5.62 3.27
CA ASN A 161 -16.79 5.17 2.68
C ASN A 161 -17.96 6.05 3.17
N ASN A 162 -18.12 6.14 4.49
CA ASN A 162 -19.30 6.72 5.15
C ASN A 162 -18.92 7.88 6.10
N ILE A 163 -17.99 8.74 5.69
CA ILE A 163 -17.52 9.89 6.50
C ILE A 163 -17.58 11.17 5.65
N LYS A 164 -18.05 12.28 6.22
CA LYS A 164 -18.03 13.60 5.57
C LYS A 164 -16.57 14.07 5.41
N LYS A 165 -16.22 14.60 4.23
CA LYS A 165 -14.87 15.13 3.88
C LYS A 165 -14.28 16.07 4.94
N PHE A 166 -15.11 16.76 5.72
CA PHE A 166 -14.68 17.80 6.67
C PHE A 166 -13.80 17.27 7.81
N ILE A 167 -14.00 16.02 8.25
CA ILE A 167 -13.16 15.38 9.30
C ILE A 167 -11.69 15.27 8.85
N PHE A 168 -11.43 15.25 7.54
CA PHE A 168 -10.08 15.15 6.99
C PHE A 168 -9.32 16.47 6.92
N LYS A 169 -9.97 17.64 7.07
CA LYS A 169 -9.22 18.91 7.23
C LYS A 169 -8.33 18.86 8.47
N ILE A 170 -8.77 18.16 9.53
CA ILE A 170 -8.03 17.95 10.78
C ILE A 170 -6.83 17.01 10.57
N LEU A 171 -6.91 16.08 9.62
CA LEU A 171 -5.85 15.12 9.30
C LEU A 171 -4.75 15.68 8.38
N LYS A 172 -5.00 16.81 7.72
CA LYS A 172 -3.99 17.52 6.89
C LYS A 172 -3.04 18.40 7.71
N CYS A 173 -3.20 18.45 9.04
CA CYS A 173 -2.32 19.16 9.96
C CYS A 173 -1.07 18.33 10.32
#